data_AF-A0A7C2SAN4-F1
#
_entry.id   AF-A0A7C2SAN4-F1
#
_cell.length_a   1.000
_cell.length_b   1.000
_cell.length_c   1.000
_cell.angle_alpha   90.00
_cell.angle_beta   90.00
_cell.angle_gamma   90.00
#
_symmetry.space_group_name_H-M   'P 1'
#
loop_
_entity.id
_entity.type
_entity.pdbx_description
1 polymer ?
#
loop_
_entity_poly.entity_id
_entity_poly.type
_entity_poly.pdbx_seq_one_letter_code
_entity_poly.pdbx_strand_id
1 'polypeptide(L)' 'MSIVHDAAHACLMESDPARKAACVRRLQQDFAAGLLGVGQGGTAQPVPDPGRPARPELVDRRQLA' A
#
# COMPACT_ATOMS: atom_id res chain seq x y z
N MET A 1 -7.97 19.08 -5.28
CA MET A 1 -7.02 18.68 -4.23
C MET A 1 -6.98 17.17 -4.22
N SER A 2 -5.83 16.55 -4.51
CA SER A 2 -5.73 15.09 -4.54
C SER A 2 -5.75 14.53 -3.12
N ILE A 3 -6.44 13.42 -2.90
CA ILE A 3 -6.51 12.75 -1.59
C ILE A 3 -5.36 11.74 -1.50
N VAL A 4 -4.68 11.71 -0.36
CA VAL A 4 -3.50 10.85 -0.13
C VAL A 4 -3.77 9.36 -0.41
N HIS A 5 -4.97 8.87 -0.07
CA HIS A 5 -5.35 7.47 -0.27
C HIS A 5 -5.48 7.10 -1.75
N ASP A 6 -6.05 7.97 -2.58
CA ASP A 6 -6.22 7.72 -4.02
C ASP A 6 -4.86 7.69 -4.72
N ALA A 7 -3.97 8.62 -4.36
CA ALA A 7 -2.61 8.67 -4.88
C ALA A 7 -1.77 7.46 -4.40
N ALA A 8 -1.93 7.05 -3.15
CA ALA A 8 -1.30 5.83 -2.62
C ALA A 8 -1.78 4.57 -3.35
N HIS A 9 -3.09 4.47 -3.61
CA HIS A 9 -3.67 3.35 -4.34
C HIS A 9 -3.11 3.27 -5.76
N ALA A 10 -3.00 4.39 -6.47
CA ALA A 10 -2.38 4.44 -7.79
C ALA A 10 -0.92 3.93 -7.77
N CYS A 11 -0.10 4.37 -6.82
CA CYS A 11 1.27 3.87 -6.69
C CYS A 11 1.32 2.37 -6.32
N LEU A 12 0.38 1.88 -5.51
CA LEU A 12 0.31 0.47 -5.13
C LEU A 12 0.02 -0.43 -6.34
N MET A 13 -0.86 0.02 -7.24
CA MET A 13 -1.30 -0.72 -8.43
C MET A 13 -0.30 -0.68 -9.60
N GLU A 14 0.73 0.16 -9.56
CA GLU A 14 1.80 0.15 -10.58
C GLU A 14 2.50 -1.23 -10.59
N SER A 15 2.73 -1.78 -11.77
CA SER A 15 3.30 -3.13 -11.94
C SER A 15 4.81 -3.09 -12.18
N ASP A 16 5.32 -2.00 -12.78
CA ASP A 16 6.76 -1.81 -12.98
C ASP A 16 7.43 -1.37 -11.67
N PRO A 17 8.43 -2.10 -11.15
CA PRO A 17 9.07 -1.77 -9.87
C PRO A 17 9.74 -0.40 -9.85
N ALA A 18 10.36 0.02 -10.95
CA ALA A 18 11.06 1.30 -11.02
C ALA A 18 10.07 2.48 -11.03
N ARG A 19 8.98 2.35 -11.79
CA ARG A 19 7.87 3.31 -11.80
C ARG A 19 7.16 3.36 -10.46
N LYS A 20 6.92 2.22 -9.81
CA LYS A 20 6.34 2.16 -8.45
C LYS A 20 7.21 2.92 -7.47
N ALA A 21 8.52 2.68 -7.47
CA ALA A 21 9.44 3.36 -6.59
C ALA A 21 9.47 4.89 -6.86
N ALA A 22 9.41 5.31 -8.12
CA ALA A 22 9.33 6.72 -8.48
C ALA A 22 8.01 7.36 -8.02
N CYS A 23 6.88 6.68 -8.20
CA CYS A 23 5.56 7.11 -7.76
C CYS A 23 5.53 7.33 -6.24
N VAL A 24 6.01 6.35 -5.46
CA VAL A 24 6.04 6.43 -4.00
C VAL A 24 6.93 7.57 -3.51
N ARG A 25 8.11 7.77 -4.13
CA ARG A 25 8.98 8.90 -3.78
C ARG A 25 8.31 10.24 -4.04
N ARG A 26 7.59 10.38 -5.15
CA ARG A 26 6.86 11.62 -5.46
C ARG A 26 5.72 11.85 -4.48
N LEU A 27 4.93 10.81 -4.20
CA LEU A 27 3.85 10.86 -3.21
C LEU A 27 4.35 11.29 -1.83
N GLN A 28 5.50 10.75 -1.40
CA GLN A 28 6.13 11.14 -0.13
C GLN A 28 6.48 12.64 -0.10
N GLN A 29 7.06 13.16 -1.19
CA GLN A 29 7.41 14.58 -1.29
C GLN A 29 6.16 15.47 -1.26
N ASP A 30 5.13 15.11 -2.01
CA ASP A 30 3.88 15.88 -2.07
C ASP A 30 3.14 15.86 -0.72
N PHE A 31 3.17 14.73 0.00
CA PHE A 31 2.63 14.61 1.35
C PHE A 31 3.41 15.47 2.35
N ALA A 32 4.75 15.40 2.34
CA ALA A 32 5.60 16.18 3.22
C ALA A 32 5.47 17.70 2.98
N ALA A 33 5.19 18.10 1.75
CA ALA A 33 4.92 19.48 1.38
C ALA A 33 3.49 19.96 1.70
N GLY A 34 2.63 19.10 2.26
CA GLY A 34 1.24 19.44 2.58
C GLY A 34 0.34 19.64 1.36
N LEU A 35 0.74 19.13 0.19
CA LEU A 35 0.02 19.31 -1.08
C LEU A 35 -1.16 18.34 -1.24
N LEU A 36 -1.30 17.38 -0.33
CA LEU A 36 -2.30 16.33 -0.37
C LEU A 36 -3.32 16.50 0.76
N GLY A 37 -4.59 16.36 0.41
CA GLY A 37 -5.66 16.31 1.40
C GLY A 37 -5.74 14.93 2.05
N VAL A 38 -6.14 14.90 3.32
CA VAL A 38 -6.55 13.65 3.99
C VAL A 38 -8.08 13.58 3.94
N GLY A 39 -8.61 12.66 3.13
CA GLY A 39 -10.05 12.40 3.08
C GLY A 39 -10.54 11.82 4.41
N GLN A 40 -11.66 12.33 4.92
CA GLN A 40 -12.34 11.79 6.10
C GLN A 40 -13.46 10.86 5.65
N GLY A 41 -13.43 9.61 6.11
CA GLY A 41 -14.42 8.60 5.76
C GLY A 41 -14.26 8.05 4.34
N GLY A 42 -13.97 6.75 4.24
CA GLY A 42 -13.88 6.02 2.97
C GLY A 42 -14.08 4.53 3.22
N THR A 43 -14.57 3.82 2.21
CA THR A 43 -14.63 2.36 2.23
C THR A 43 -13.27 1.81 1.83
N ALA A 44 -12.75 0.85 2.61
CA ALA A 44 -11.49 0.20 2.28
C ALA A 44 -11.62 -0.51 0.92
N GLN A 45 -10.77 -0.14 -0.04
CA GLN A 45 -10.72 -0.82 -1.32
C GLN A 45 -9.92 -2.13 -1.17
N PRO A 46 -10.46 -3.26 -1.65
CA PRO A 46 -9.72 -4.51 -1.61
C PRO A 46 -8.54 -4.47 -2.57
N VAL A 47 -7.40 -5.01 -2.13
CA VAL A 47 -6.24 -5.25 -3.00
C VAL A 47 -6.43 -6.62 -3.66
N PRO A 48 -6.58 -6.72 -5.00
CA PRO A 48 -6.95 -7.96 -5.67
C PRO A 48 -5.92 -9.08 -5.51
N ASP A 49 -4.63 -8.76 -5.65
CA ASP A 49 -3.52 -9.65 -5.37
C ASP A 49 -2.59 -8.99 -4.34
N PRO A 50 -2.71 -9.34 -3.05
CA PRO A 50 -1.88 -8.75 -2.02
C PRO A 50 -0.44 -9.25 -2.04
N GLY A 51 -0.08 -10.26 -2.86
CA GLY A 51 1.24 -10.87 -2.92
C GLY A 51 1.72 -11.56 -1.62
N ARG A 52 0.98 -11.43 -0.52
CA ARG A 52 1.25 -12.11 0.74
C ARG A 52 0.92 -13.59 0.58
N PRO A 53 1.78 -14.52 1.01
CA PRO A 53 1.43 -15.94 1.03
C PRO A 53 0.22 -16.17 1.94
N ALA A 54 -0.45 -17.30 1.74
CA ALA A 54 -1.49 -17.74 2.66
C ALA A 54 -0.94 -17.77 4.09
N ARG A 55 -1.81 -17.45 5.07
CA ARG A 55 -1.43 -17.54 6.48
C ARG A 55 -0.98 -18.98 6.75
N PRO A 56 0.25 -19.19 7.27
CA PRO A 56 0.72 -20.54 7.55
C PRO A 56 -0.14 -21.18 8.66
N GLU A 57 -0.24 -22.51 8.63
CA GLU A 57 -0.86 -23.28 9.70
C GLU A 57 -0.08 -23.08 11.00
N LEU A 58 -0.80 -22.91 12.10
CA LEU A 58 -0.17 -22.82 13.42
C LEU A 58 0.13 -24.23 13.91
N VAL A 59 1.41 -24.57 14.04
CA VAL A 59 1.87 -25.84 14.61
C VAL A 59 2.18 -25.71 16.10
N ASP A 60 2.02 -26.79 16.85
CA ASP A 60 2.44 -26.81 18.26
C ASP A 60 3.96 -26.63 18.34
N ARG A 61 4.44 -25.92 19.36
CA ARG A 61 5.87 -25.67 19.56
C ARG A 61 6.71 -26.96 19.56
N ARG A 62 6.17 -28.08 20.05
CA ARG A 62 6.85 -29.38 20.09
C ARG A 62 7.07 -30.01 18.71
N GLN A 63 6.47 -29.45 17.66
CA GLN A 63 6.60 -29.90 16.27
C GLN A 63 7.63 -29.08 15.48
N LEU A 64 8.20 -28.02 16.06
CA LEU A 64 9.33 -27.27 15.50
C LEU A 64 10.63 -27.95 15.95
N ALA A 65 11.35 -28.57 15.01
CA ALA A 65 12.61 -29.28 15.25
C ALA A 65 13.75 -28.37 15.73
#